data_AF-A0A0D8B9M9-F1
#
_entry.id   AF-A0A0D8B9M9-F1
#
_cell.length_a   1.000
_cell.length_b   1.000
_cell.length_c   1.000
_cell.angle_alpha   90.00
_cell.angle_beta   90.00
_cell.angle_gamma   90.00
#
_symmetry.space_group_name_H-M   'P 1'
#
loop_
_entity.id
_entity.type
_entity.pdbx_description
1 polymer ?
#
loop_
_entity_poly.entity_id
_entity_poly.type
_entity_poly.pdbx_seq_one_letter_code
_entity_poly.pdbx_strand_id
1 'polypeptide(L)'
;MGAVECERDHPGAQKGGPGERWAEETANDQLKTHLRGPGKVLRFRLPDLAVQERWAWLTVQYALTALIAHAAEAADIGPDRAGFARTLRLVRRSTTGTADIPL
;
A
#
# COMPACT_ATOMS: atom_id res chain seq x y z
N MET A 1 8.40 -44.52 -13.51
CA MET A 1 9.38 -43.92 -14.43
C MET A 1 8.73 -42.66 -15.01
N GLY A 2 8.45 -41.64 -14.22
CA GLY A 2 9.42 -40.82 -13.50
C GLY A 2 9.51 -39.47 -14.23
N ALA A 3 8.37 -38.82 -14.47
CA ALA A 3 8.34 -37.44 -14.91
C ALA A 3 8.64 -36.59 -13.66
N VAL A 4 9.92 -36.40 -13.41
CA VAL A 4 10.41 -35.51 -12.37
C VAL A 4 10.07 -34.09 -12.82
N GLU A 5 9.07 -33.51 -12.16
CA GLU A 5 8.95 -32.07 -11.98
C GLU A 5 10.29 -31.56 -11.45
N CYS A 6 11.06 -30.85 -12.29
CA CYS A 6 12.20 -30.06 -11.83
C CYS A 6 12.52 -29.04 -12.92
N GLU A 7 11.98 -27.85 -12.76
CA GLU A 7 12.70 -26.57 -12.92
C GLU A 7 11.68 -25.44 -13.04
N ARG A 8 11.08 -25.07 -11.90
CA ARG A 8 10.69 -23.68 -11.66
C ARG A 8 11.43 -23.21 -10.42
N ASP A 9 12.75 -23.16 -10.50
CA ASP A 9 13.50 -22.27 -9.65
C ASP A 9 13.27 -20.86 -10.23
N HIS A 10 12.20 -20.21 -9.79
CA HIS A 10 12.13 -18.76 -9.79
C HIS A 10 12.77 -18.33 -8.46
N PRO A 11 14.08 -18.04 -8.40
CA PRO A 11 14.60 -17.24 -7.32
C PRO A 11 14.06 -15.85 -7.58
N GLY A 12 12.82 -15.60 -7.14
CA GLY A 12 12.27 -14.28 -6.94
C GLY A 12 13.15 -13.63 -5.89
N ALA A 13 14.31 -13.16 -6.33
CA ALA A 13 15.30 -12.51 -5.50
C ALA A 13 14.60 -11.29 -4.93
N GLN A 14 14.05 -11.46 -3.74
CA GLN A 14 13.60 -10.39 -2.87
C GLN A 14 14.82 -9.49 -2.65
N LYS A 15 14.97 -8.50 -3.54
CA LYS A 15 15.94 -7.43 -3.37
C LYS A 15 15.71 -6.90 -1.96
N GLY A 16 16.79 -6.89 -1.17
CA GLY A 16 16.77 -6.30 0.17
C GLY A 16 16.08 -4.95 0.08
N GLY A 17 15.05 -4.77 0.91
CA GLY A 17 14.29 -3.53 0.95
C GLY A 17 15.21 -2.34 1.24
N PRO A 18 14.71 -1.11 1.02
CA PRO A 18 15.42 0.07 1.49
C PRO A 18 15.76 -0.10 2.97
N GLY A 19 16.95 0.33 3.40
CA GLY A 19 17.29 0.34 4.83
C GLY A 19 16.23 1.08 5.65
N GLU A 20 16.18 0.83 6.96
CA GLU A 20 15.09 1.23 7.85
C GLU A 20 14.66 2.70 7.68
N ARG A 21 15.62 3.63 7.56
CA ARG A 21 15.35 5.04 7.32
C ARG A 21 14.60 5.31 6.00
N TRP A 22 15.04 4.69 4.90
CA TRP A 22 14.43 4.91 3.59
C TRP A 22 13.05 4.27 3.50
N ALA A 23 12.82 3.17 4.23
CA ALA A 23 11.50 2.58 4.36
C ALA A 23 10.53 3.54 5.08
N GLU A 24 10.96 4.18 6.18
CA GLU A 24 10.19 5.21 6.89
C GLU A 24 9.93 6.43 6.00
N GLU A 25 10.94 6.97 5.32
CA GLU A 25 10.77 8.13 4.41
C GLU A 25 9.79 7.81 3.27
N THR A 26 9.84 6.59 2.72
CA THR A 26 8.90 6.12 1.70
C THR A 26 7.47 6.03 2.26
N ALA A 27 7.30 5.47 3.46
CA ALA A 27 6.01 5.38 4.12
C ALA A 27 5.41 6.77 4.39
N ASN A 28 6.26 7.73 4.79
CA ASN A 28 5.88 9.13 5.02
C ASN A 28 5.43 9.81 3.71
N ASP A 29 6.11 9.57 2.59
CA ASP A 29 5.72 10.08 1.26
C ASP A 29 4.38 9.49 0.80
N GLN A 30 4.21 8.17 0.89
CA GLN A 30 2.96 7.49 0.56
C GLN A 30 1.76 8.08 1.34
N LEU A 31 1.96 8.33 2.63
CA LEU A 31 0.94 8.89 3.52
C LEU A 31 0.64 10.36 3.19
N LYS A 32 1.65 11.22 3.20
CA LYS A 32 1.49 12.68 3.16
C LYS A 32 1.34 13.24 1.77
N THR A 33 1.94 12.62 0.76
CA THR A 33 1.92 13.10 -0.62
C THR A 33 0.82 12.43 -1.41
N HIS A 34 0.70 11.10 -1.34
CA HIS A 34 -0.19 10.35 -2.21
C HIS A 34 -1.57 10.10 -1.60
N LEU A 35 -1.62 9.54 -0.40
CA LEU A 35 -2.87 9.08 0.21
C LEU A 35 -3.71 10.26 0.70
N ARG A 36 -3.19 11.04 1.64
CA ARG A 36 -3.88 12.22 2.18
C ARG A 36 -3.85 13.42 1.23
N GLY A 37 -2.76 13.55 0.46
CA GLY A 37 -2.50 14.69 -0.40
C GLY A 37 -1.67 15.79 0.27
N PRO A 38 -0.89 16.55 -0.51
CA PRO A 38 0.05 17.55 -0.01
C PRO A 38 -0.67 18.70 0.69
N GLY A 39 -0.03 19.26 1.72
CA GLY A 39 -0.47 20.49 2.41
C GLY A 39 -1.80 20.38 3.17
N LYS A 40 -2.35 19.16 3.34
CA LYS A 40 -3.59 18.98 4.10
C LYS A 40 -3.35 19.09 5.62
N VAL A 41 -4.33 19.62 6.32
CA VAL A 41 -4.44 19.54 7.79
C VAL A 41 -5.44 18.43 8.12
N LEU A 42 -5.31 17.80 9.29
CA LEU A 42 -6.32 16.85 9.77
C LEU A 42 -7.70 17.54 9.82
N ARG A 43 -8.74 16.81 9.46
CA ARG A 43 -10.12 17.32 9.44
C ARG A 43 -10.59 17.63 10.86
N PHE A 44 -10.27 16.77 11.83
CA PHE A 44 -10.73 16.92 13.21
C PHE A 44 -9.76 17.75 14.06
N ARG A 45 -10.32 18.67 14.86
CA ARG A 45 -9.58 19.54 15.78
C ARG A 45 -9.59 19.07 17.24
N LEU A 46 -10.47 18.13 17.60
CA LEU A 46 -10.44 17.49 18.91
C LEU A 46 -9.26 16.49 18.97
N PRO A 47 -8.46 16.46 20.05
CA PRO A 47 -7.27 15.61 20.13
C PRO A 47 -7.54 14.13 19.86
N ASP A 48 -8.59 13.57 20.46
CA ASP A 48 -8.90 12.14 20.33
C ASP A 48 -9.33 11.79 18.90
N LEU A 49 -10.15 12.63 18.28
CA LEU A 49 -10.55 12.45 16.88
C LEU A 49 -9.38 12.65 15.91
N ALA A 50 -8.43 13.51 16.24
CA ALA A 50 -7.19 13.67 15.45
C ALA A 50 -6.29 12.43 15.56
N VAL A 51 -6.23 11.77 16.73
CA VAL A 51 -5.56 10.46 16.88
C VAL A 51 -6.25 9.42 16.02
N GLN A 52 -7.58 9.32 16.08
CA GLN A 52 -8.35 8.39 15.27
C GLN A 52 -8.16 8.62 13.77
N GLU A 53 -8.19 9.88 13.32
CA GLU A 53 -7.97 10.22 11.91
C GLU A 53 -6.57 9.82 11.44
N ARG A 54 -5.54 9.99 12.28
CA ARG A 54 -4.18 9.50 11.96
C ARG A 54 -4.15 7.98 11.82
N TRP A 55 -4.79 7.25 12.74
CA TRP A 55 -4.89 5.79 12.63
C TRP A 55 -5.63 5.36 11.38
N ALA A 56 -6.73 6.02 11.01
CA ALA A 56 -7.46 5.72 9.78
C ALA A 56 -6.55 5.83 8.54
N TRP A 57 -5.73 6.88 8.45
CA TRP A 57 -4.79 7.03 7.34
C TRP A 57 -3.70 5.96 7.34
N LEU A 58 -3.14 5.61 8.51
CA LEU A 58 -2.15 4.54 8.64
C LEU A 58 -2.73 3.18 8.25
N THR A 59 -3.97 2.88 8.65
CA THR A 59 -4.65 1.64 8.28
C THR A 59 -4.85 1.54 6.76
N VAL A 60 -5.25 2.63 6.10
CA VAL A 60 -5.42 2.61 4.63
C VAL A 60 -4.07 2.44 3.91
N GLN A 61 -3.00 3.10 4.39
CA GLN A 61 -1.66 2.90 3.86
C GLN A 61 -1.23 1.44 3.99
N TYR A 62 -1.38 0.85 5.18
CA TYR A 62 -1.07 -0.56 5.43
C TYR A 62 -1.84 -1.49 4.49
N ALA A 63 -3.16 -1.29 4.37
CA ALA A 63 -4.00 -2.11 3.50
C ALA A 63 -3.57 -2.04 2.02
N LEU A 64 -3.19 -0.84 1.54
CA LEU A 64 -2.68 -0.67 0.17
C LEU A 64 -1.33 -1.35 -0.04
N THR A 65 -0.43 -1.28 0.94
CA THR A 65 0.88 -1.94 0.88
C THR A 65 0.74 -3.46 0.91
N ALA A 66 -0.14 -3.99 1.76
CA ALA A 66 -0.44 -5.43 1.78
C ALA A 66 -1.07 -5.89 0.45
N LEU A 67 -2.02 -5.12 -0.10
CA LEU A 67 -2.62 -5.40 -1.40
C LEU A 67 -1.57 -5.43 -2.52
N ILE A 68 -0.61 -4.50 -2.51
CA ILE A 68 0.50 -4.47 -3.47
C ILE A 68 1.37 -5.72 -3.33
N ALA A 69 1.74 -6.10 -2.11
CA ALA A 69 2.56 -7.28 -1.87
C ALA A 69 1.87 -8.55 -2.41
N HIS A 70 0.59 -8.75 -2.07
CA HIS A 70 -0.18 -9.89 -2.56
C HIS A 70 -0.36 -9.88 -4.08
N ALA A 71 -0.63 -8.72 -4.68
CA ALA A 71 -0.77 -8.60 -6.13
C ALA A 71 0.55 -8.85 -6.87
N ALA A 72 1.67 -8.43 -6.30
CA ALA A 72 3.00 -8.65 -6.86
C ALA A 72 3.40 -10.13 -6.79
N GLU A 73 3.14 -10.77 -5.66
CA GLU A 73 3.30 -12.22 -5.47
C GLU A 73 2.45 -13.00 -6.49
N ALA A 74 1.16 -12.66 -6.62
CA ALA A 74 0.26 -13.33 -7.57
C ALA A 74 0.67 -13.13 -9.04
N ALA A 75 1.42 -12.06 -9.36
CA ALA A 75 1.89 -11.75 -10.70
C ALA A 75 3.35 -12.17 -10.95
N ASP A 76 4.01 -12.80 -9.97
CA ASP A 76 5.45 -13.16 -10.01
C ASP A 76 6.35 -11.96 -10.40
N ILE A 77 6.05 -10.79 -9.83
CA ILE A 77 6.85 -9.57 -10.01
C ILE A 77 7.30 -9.02 -8.65
N GLY A 78 8.39 -8.24 -8.66
CA GLY A 78 8.80 -7.50 -7.47
C GLY A 78 7.73 -6.50 -7.01
N PRO A 79 7.48 -6.34 -5.70
CA PRO A 79 6.46 -5.41 -5.18
C PRO A 79 6.75 -3.94 -5.51
N ASP A 80 8.03 -3.61 -5.71
CA ASP A 80 8.50 -2.31 -6.20
C ASP A 80 7.95 -1.97 -7.61
N ARG A 81 7.58 -2.99 -8.41
CA ARG A 81 7.05 -2.81 -9.76
C ARG A 81 5.56 -2.45 -9.81
N ALA A 82 4.78 -2.76 -8.78
CA ALA A 82 3.34 -2.53 -8.77
C ALA A 82 2.96 -1.05 -8.51
N GLY A 83 3.78 -0.33 -7.75
CA GLY A 83 3.72 1.12 -7.55
C GLY A 83 2.53 1.64 -6.73
N PHE A 84 2.80 2.24 -5.56
CA PHE A 84 1.77 2.71 -4.61
C PHE A 84 0.73 3.67 -5.22
N ALA A 85 1.18 4.72 -5.91
CA ALA A 85 0.28 5.72 -6.48
C ALA A 85 -0.64 5.14 -7.58
N ARG A 86 -0.17 4.11 -8.31
CA ARG A 86 -0.99 3.41 -9.31
C ARG A 86 -2.08 2.61 -8.63
N THR A 87 -1.73 1.82 -7.61
CA THR A 87 -2.72 1.04 -6.83
C THR A 87 -3.75 1.94 -6.16
N LEU A 88 -3.33 3.04 -5.54
CA LEU A 88 -4.25 4.01 -4.94
C LEU A 88 -5.26 4.56 -5.94
N ARG A 89 -4.83 4.89 -7.17
CA ARG A 89 -5.74 5.34 -8.24
C ARG A 89 -6.73 4.26 -8.65
N LEU A 90 -6.30 3.00 -8.72
CA LEU A 90 -7.17 1.86 -9.05
C LEU A 90 -8.21 1.63 -7.95
N VAL A 91 -7.78 1.58 -6.68
CA VAL A 91 -8.67 1.40 -5.52
C VAL A 91 -9.69 2.51 -5.44
N ARG A 92 -9.28 3.79 -5.59
CA ARG A 92 -10.22 4.92 -5.58
C ARG A 92 -11.30 4.80 -6.66
N ARG A 93 -10.94 4.30 -7.84
CA ARG A 93 -11.87 4.07 -8.95
C ARG A 93 -12.84 2.92 -8.67
N SER A 94 -12.40 1.87 -7.99
CA SER A 94 -13.28 0.75 -7.63
C SER A 94 -14.24 1.08 -6.50
N THR A 95 -13.86 1.96 -5.56
CA THR A 95 -14.69 2.30 -4.39
C THR A 95 -15.72 3.41 -4.66
N THR A 96 -15.70 4.06 -5.83
CA THR A 96 -16.59 5.20 -6.14
C THR A 96 -18.09 4.81 -6.19
N GLY A 97 -18.46 3.55 -5.96
CA GLY A 97 -19.85 3.10 -5.79
C GLY A 97 -20.25 2.66 -4.38
N THR A 98 -19.35 2.62 -3.39
CA THR A 98 -19.58 1.87 -2.13
C THR A 98 -19.40 2.67 -0.84
N ALA A 99 -19.08 3.97 -0.92
CA ALA A 99 -18.79 4.80 0.24
C ALA A 99 -19.79 5.96 0.43
N ASP A 100 -21.05 5.75 0.05
CA ASP A 100 -22.13 6.58 0.58
C ASP A 100 -22.57 5.96 1.91
N ILE A 101 -22.11 6.54 3.01
CA ILE A 101 -22.61 6.24 4.35
C ILE A 101 -23.69 7.28 4.60
N PRO A 102 -24.99 6.94 4.53
CA PRO A 102 -26.02 7.90 4.88
C PRO A 102 -25.89 8.16 6.39
N LEU A 103 -25.71 9.44 6.74
CA LEU A 103 -25.97 9.92 8.10
C LEU A 103 -27.45 10.32 8.21
#